data_AF-A0A438IX18-F1
#
_entry.id   AF-A0A438IX18-F1
#
_cell.length_a   1.000
_cell.length_b   1.000
_cell.length_c   1.000
_cell.angle_alpha   90.00
_cell.angle_beta   90.00
_cell.angle_gamma   90.00
#
_symmetry.space_group_name_H-M   'P 1'
#
loop_
_entity.id
_entity.type
_entity.pdbx_description
1 polymer ?
#
loop_
_entity_poly.entity_id
_entity_poly.type
_entity_poly.pdbx_seq_one_letter_code
_entity_poly.pdbx_strand_id
1 'polypeptide(L)' 'MSVVSVLTMVVISVPKNGWVAIRFEASNPGVWFMHCHVERNLTWGMETVFIVKNGKHSEAQILPPPSDMPPC' A
#
# COMPACT_ATOMS: atom_id res chain seq x y z
N MET A 1 -0.04 -2.61 -26.29
CA MET A 1 -0.32 -3.59 -25.22
C MET A 1 1.00 -4.23 -24.81
N SER A 2 1.78 -3.52 -23.99
CA SER A 2 3.05 -3.91 -23.33
C SER A 2 3.28 -2.74 -22.36
N VAL A 3 3.46 -2.88 -21.06
CA VAL A 3 4.20 -3.87 -20.30
C VAL A 3 3.44 -4.16 -18.99
N VAL A 4 3.06 -5.42 -18.74
CA VAL A 4 2.92 -5.89 -17.35
C VAL A 4 4.33 -6.24 -16.90
N SER A 5 5.12 -5.22 -16.61
CA SER A 5 6.35 -5.45 -15.86
C SER A 5 5.92 -5.76 -14.44
N VAL A 6 6.08 -7.02 -14.04
CA VAL A 6 6.02 -7.45 -12.64
C VAL A 6 7.22 -6.81 -11.93
N LEU A 7 7.15 -5.50 -11.73
CA LEU A 7 8.16 -4.74 -11.00
C LEU A 7 7.80 -4.86 -9.53
N THR A 8 8.74 -5.38 -8.75
CA THR A 8 8.82 -5.26 -7.28
C THR A 8 9.02 -3.80 -6.85
N MET A 9 8.34 -2.85 -7.49
CA MET A 9 8.41 -1.41 -7.22
C MET A 9 7.32 -1.00 -6.24
N VAL A 10 7.69 -0.21 -5.24
CA VAL A 10 6.78 0.36 -4.23
C VAL A 10 6.15 1.69 -4.65
N VAL A 11 6.72 2.39 -5.63
CA VAL A 11 6.20 3.65 -6.20
C VAL A 11 6.21 3.56 -7.72
N ILE A 12 5.11 3.96 -8.37
CA ILE A 12 4.99 3.97 -9.83
C ILE A 12 4.59 5.34 -10.36
N SER A 13 5.21 5.76 -11.45
CA SER A 13 4.86 6.99 -12.15
C SER A 13 3.71 6.73 -13.11
N VAL A 14 2.60 7.45 -12.92
CA VAL A 14 1.47 7.43 -13.86
C VAL A 14 1.76 8.41 -14.99
N PRO A 15 1.74 7.99 -16.28
CA PRO A 15 1.98 8.88 -17.40
C PRO A 15 0.89 9.96 -17.49
N LYS A 16 1.26 11.16 -17.94
CA LYS A 16 0.32 12.27 -18.12
C LYS A 16 -0.80 11.86 -19.08
N ASN A 17 -2.05 12.03 -18.66
CA ASN A 17 -3.25 11.64 -19.42
C ASN A 17 -3.27 10.16 -19.85
N GLY A 18 -2.59 9.27 -19.10
CA GLY A 18 -2.59 7.84 -19.33
C GLY A 18 -3.04 7.06 -18.10
N TRP A 19 -2.72 5.76 -18.09
CA TRP A 19 -3.09 4.85 -17.00
C TRP A 19 -1.97 3.85 -16.71
N VAL A 20 -1.99 3.30 -15.51
CA VAL A 20 -1.13 2.20 -15.07
C VAL A 20 -2.02 1.20 -14.36
N ALA A 21 -1.83 -0.10 -14.65
CA ALA A 21 -2.48 -1.18 -13.92
C ALA A 21 -1.44 -1.89 -13.04
N ILE A 22 -1.77 -2.05 -11.76
CA ILE A 22 -0.91 -2.70 -10.77
C ILE A 22 -1.63 -3.96 -10.27
N ARG A 23 -0.88 -5.03 -10.01
CA ARG A 23 -1.37 -6.24 -9.36
C ARG A 23 -0.39 -6.62 -8.25
N PHE A 24 -0.93 -6.95 -7.09
CA PHE A 24 -0.17 -7.49 -5.96
C PHE A 24 -1.03 -8.53 -5.22
N GLU A 25 -0.37 -9.45 -4.54
CA GLU A 25 -1.04 -10.38 -3.63
C GLU A 25 -1.11 -9.74 -2.24
N ALA A 26 -2.31 -9.65 -1.67
CA ALA A 26 -2.53 -9.10 -0.33
C ALA A 26 -2.26 -10.16 0.75
N SER A 27 -1.03 -10.67 0.83
CA SER A 27 -0.62 -11.74 1.75
C SER A 27 0.02 -11.23 3.05
N ASN A 28 0.04 -9.92 3.30
CA ASN A 28 0.64 -9.30 4.47
C ASN A 28 -0.41 -8.55 5.34
N PRO A 29 -0.90 -9.15 6.44
CA PRO A 29 -1.90 -8.55 7.32
C PRO A 29 -1.40 -7.25 7.97
N GLY A 30 -2.20 -6.20 7.90
CA GLY A 30 -1.77 -4.88 8.33
C GLY A 30 -2.61 -3.75 7.79
N VAL A 31 -2.17 -2.54 8.12
CA VAL A 31 -2.74 -1.29 7.62
C VAL A 31 -1.68 -0.64 6.73
N TRP A 32 -1.94 -0.58 5.43
CA TRP A 32 -0.97 -0.16 4.41
C TRP A 32 -1.39 1.16 3.77
N PHE A 33 -0.50 2.16 3.83
CA PHE A 33 -0.76 3.47 3.27
C PHE A 33 -0.37 3.54 1.79
N MET A 34 -1.31 3.97 0.94
CA MET A 34 -1.10 4.17 -0.49
C MET A 34 -1.40 5.62 -0.82
N HIS A 35 -0.41 6.34 -1.34
CA HIS A 35 -0.56 7.77 -1.61
C HIS A 35 0.26 8.23 -2.82
N CYS A 36 -0.05 9.42 -3.31
CA CYS A 36 0.85 10.12 -4.21
C CYS A 36 2.12 10.54 -3.48
N HIS A 37 3.28 10.21 -4.01
CA HIS A 37 4.58 10.57 -3.41
C HIS A 37 4.95 12.07 -3.58
N VAL A 38 4.00 12.89 -4.06
CA VAL A 38 4.14 14.35 -4.08
C VAL A 38 3.47 14.88 -2.81
N GLU A 39 4.27 15.41 -1.87
CA GLU A 39 3.81 15.85 -0.54
C GLU A 39 2.58 16.77 -0.58
N ARG A 40 2.56 17.70 -1.54
CA ARG A 40 1.41 18.58 -1.77
C ARG A 40 0.12 17.80 -2.06
N ASN A 41 0.19 16.79 -2.92
CA ASN A 41 -0.97 15.98 -3.28
C ASN A 41 -1.39 15.06 -2.14
N LEU A 42 -0.43 14.56 -1.35
CA LEU A 42 -0.70 13.84 -0.10
C LEU A 42 -1.45 14.73 0.90
N THR A 43 -1.04 15.98 1.10
CA THR A 43 -1.79 16.89 2.01
C THR A 43 -3.17 17.31 1.47
N TRP A 44 -3.43 17.08 0.18
CA TRP A 44 -4.67 17.45 -0.49
C TRP A 44 -5.68 16.30 -0.62
N GLY A 45 -5.37 15.11 -0.12
CA GLY A 45 -6.32 14.00 -0.14
C GLY A 45 -6.07 12.92 -1.19
N MET A 46 -4.93 12.94 -1.91
CA MET A 46 -4.57 11.86 -2.84
C MET A 46 -3.91 10.67 -2.12
N GLU A 47 -4.67 10.06 -1.22
CA GLU A 47 -4.26 8.93 -0.42
C GLU A 47 -5.42 7.98 -0.12
N THR A 48 -5.07 6.75 0.23
CA THR A 48 -5.99 5.73 0.69
C THR A 48 -5.23 4.71 1.54
N VAL A 49 -5.98 3.86 2.24
CA VAL A 49 -5.44 2.85 3.14
C VAL A 49 -6.02 1.49 2.79
N PHE A 50 -5.16 0.49 2.66
CA PHE A 50 -5.57 -0.91 2.58
C PHE A 50 -5.51 -1.57 3.95
N ILE A 51 -6.62 -2.17 4.36
CA ILE A 51 -6.67 -3.02 5.55
C ILE A 51 -6.67 -4.47 5.09
N VAL A 52 -5.52 -5.13 5.27
CA VAL A 52 -5.37 -6.56 4.99
C VAL A 52 -5.68 -7.32 6.28
N LYS A 53 -6.77 -8.09 6.28
CA LYS A 53 -7.24 -8.84 7.44
C LYS A 53 -6.37 -10.06 7.70
N ASN A 54 -6.41 -10.55 8.94
CA ASN A 54 -5.75 -11.80 9.31
C ASN A 54 -6.26 -12.97 8.47
N GLY A 55 -5.32 -13.82 8.06
CA GLY A 55 -5.59 -15.11 7.43
C GLY A 55 -5.89 -16.21 8.45
N LYS A 56 -6.01 -17.44 7.95
CA LYS A 56 -6.31 -18.63 8.77
C LYS A 56 -5.09 -19.18 9.52
N HIS A 57 -3.89 -18.95 8.99
CA HIS A 57 -2.64 -19.46 9.56
C HIS A 57 -2.07 -18.47 10.58
N SER A 58 -1.34 -18.99 11.58
CA SER A 58 -0.67 -18.18 12.60
C SER A 58 0.32 -17.18 12.00
N GLU A 59 0.97 -17.52 10.89
CA GLU A 59 1.90 -16.66 10.15
C GLU A 59 1.20 -15.51 9.41
N ALA A 60 -0.11 -15.62 9.20
CA ALA A 60 -0.94 -14.60 8.56
C ALA A 60 -1.73 -13.80 9.60
N GLN A 61 -1.17 -13.58 10.79
CA GLN A 61 -1.74 -12.73 11.83
C GLN A 61 -0.92 -11.45 12.00
N ILE A 62 -1.61 -10.32 12.17
CA ILE A 62 -0.97 -9.06 12.55
C ILE A 62 -0.35 -9.18 13.95
N LEU A 63 0.83 -8.59 14.13
CA LEU A 63 1.50 -8.52 15.42
C LEU A 63 0.71 -7.61 16.39
N PRO A 64 0.74 -7.89 17.70
CA PRO A 64 0.16 -7.00 18.69
C PRO A 64 0.89 -5.64 18.69
N PRO A 65 0.21 -4.55 19.09
CA PRO A 65 0.83 -3.23 19.23
C PRO A 65 2.06 -3.27 20.16
N PRO A 66 3.18 -2.63 19.80
CA PRO A 66 4.32 -2.46 20.69
C PRO A 66 3.97 -1.66 21.95
N SER A 67 4.63 -1.97 23.07
CA SER A 67 4.37 -1.30 24.37
C SER A 67 4.85 0.15 24.42
N ASP A 68 5.69 0.57 23.50
CA ASP A 68 6.31 1.89 23.38
C ASP A 68 5.66 2.79 22.32
N MET A 69 4.45 2.43 21.86
CA MET A 69 3.71 3.23 20.88
C MET A 69 3.40 4.64 21.43
N PRO A 70 3.63 5.72 20.65
CA PRO A 70 3.27 7.08 21.07
C PRO A 70 1.75 7.23 21.25
N PRO A 71 1.31 8.11 22.16
CA PRO A 71 -0.12 8.41 22.31
C PRO A 71 -0.69 9.07 21.05
N CYS A 72 -2.00 8.90 20.86
CA CYS A 72 -2.76 9.55 19.79
C CYS A 72 -2.81 11.07 19.96
#